data_AF-A0A485N856-F1
#
_entry.id   AF-A0A485N856-F1
#
_cell.length_a   1.000
_cell.length_b   1.000
_cell.length_c   1.000
_cell.angle_alpha   90.00
_cell.angle_beta   90.00
_cell.angle_gamma   90.00
#
_symmetry.space_group_name_H-M   'P 1'
#
loop_
_entity.id
_entity.type
_entity.pdbx_description
1 polymer ?
#
loop_
_entity_poly.entity_id
_entity_poly.type
_entity_poly.pdbx_seq_one_letter_code
_entity_poly.pdbx_strand_id
1 'polypeptide(L)' 'IAGAVAANMKFNLFVTSDWSKNRKRHFSAPSHIRRKIMSSPLSKELRQKYNIRSMPIQKDNEVQVV' A
#
# COMPACT_ATOMS: atom_id res chain seq x y z
N ILE A 1 -7.40 10.94 33.88
CA ILE A 1 -6.18 10.10 33.83
C ILE A 1 -6.09 9.51 32.42
N ALA A 2 -5.49 10.22 31.48
CA ALA A 2 -5.11 9.66 30.18
C ALA A 2 -3.61 9.89 30.04
N GLY A 3 -2.88 9.22 30.92
CA GLY A 3 -1.43 9.16 30.88
C GLY A 3 -0.99 8.24 29.74
N ALA A 4 0.06 8.69 29.05
CA ALA A 4 0.97 7.90 28.23
C ALA A 4 0.36 7.15 27.03
N VAL A 5 0.44 7.77 25.86
CA VAL A 5 0.78 7.01 24.64
C VAL A 5 2.20 7.37 24.25
N ALA A 6 3.18 6.82 24.98
CA ALA A 6 4.58 6.92 24.59
C ALA A 6 4.77 6.09 23.30
N ALA A 7 4.97 6.83 22.20
CA ALA A 7 5.56 6.51 20.90
C ALA A 7 5.20 5.17 20.21
N ASN A 8 4.63 5.25 19.01
CA ASN A 8 4.69 4.14 18.04
C ASN A 8 5.12 4.69 16.66
N MET A 9 6.40 4.50 16.35
CA MET A 9 7.25 5.49 15.67
C MET A 9 7.11 5.58 14.15
N LYS A 10 6.80 6.80 13.69
CA LYS A 10 7.26 7.35 12.41
C LYS A 10 8.23 8.48 12.73
N PHE A 11 9.49 8.39 12.28
CA PHE A 11 10.49 9.44 12.51
C PHE A 11 10.28 10.67 11.64
N ASN A 12 9.60 10.51 10.49
CA ASN A 12 9.34 11.62 9.57
C ASN A 12 8.15 12.45 10.02
N LEU A 13 8.43 13.70 10.41
CA LEU A 13 7.45 14.70 10.83
C LEU A 13 6.41 15.04 9.75
N PHE A 14 6.75 14.88 8.46
CA PHE A 14 5.86 15.19 7.34
C PHE A 14 4.87 14.06 7.00
N VAL A 15 4.97 12.91 7.66
CA VAL A 15 4.08 11.76 7.41
C VAL A 15 3.10 11.60 8.57
N THR A 16 1.82 11.74 8.26
CA THR A 16 0.76 11.68 9.28
C THR A 16 0.47 10.23 9.72
N SER A 17 0.17 10.03 11.01
CA SER A 17 -0.47 8.83 11.57
C SER A 17 -1.99 8.97 11.70
N ASP A 18 -2.53 10.17 11.52
CA ASP A 18 -3.97 10.45 11.63
C ASP A 18 -4.82 9.62 10.66
N TRP A 19 -5.77 8.85 11.22
CA TRP A 19 -6.68 7.98 10.47
C TRP A 19 -7.53 8.73 9.45
N SER A 20 -8.10 9.87 9.85
CA SER A 20 -8.97 10.69 8.99
C SER A 20 -8.22 11.22 7.75
N LYS A 21 -7.00 11.74 7.95
CA LYS A 21 -6.15 12.24 6.85
C LYS A 21 -5.76 11.11 5.90
N ASN A 22 -5.44 9.93 6.41
CA ASN A 22 -5.07 8.79 5.59
C ASN A 22 -6.25 8.32 4.71
N ARG A 23 -7.45 8.19 5.29
CA ARG A 23 -8.66 7.84 4.52
C ARG A 23 -8.97 8.84 3.42
N LYS A 24 -8.91 10.15 3.72
CA LYS A 24 -9.13 11.19 2.71
C LYS A 24 -8.17 11.02 1.53
N ARG A 25 -6.86 10.88 1.80
CA ARG A 25 -5.84 10.67 0.76
C ARG A 25 -6.05 9.39 -0.04
N HIS A 26 -6.47 8.29 0.59
CA HIS A 26 -6.73 7.03 -0.09
C HIS A 26 -7.89 7.15 -1.09
N PHE A 27 -9.05 7.66 -0.63
CA PHE A 27 -10.25 7.74 -1.48
C PHE A 27 -10.14 8.85 -2.54
N SER A 28 -9.49 9.98 -2.23
CA SER A 28 -9.30 11.09 -3.17
C SER A 28 -8.02 10.98 -4.02
N ALA A 29 -7.34 9.84 -4.02
CA ALA A 29 -6.08 9.67 -4.75
C ALA A 29 -6.26 9.86 -6.28
N PRO A 30 -5.34 10.56 -6.98
CA PRO A 30 -5.29 10.61 -8.44
C PRO A 30 -4.96 9.26 -9.10
N SER A 31 -5.19 9.14 -10.41
CA SER A 31 -5.03 7.88 -11.18
C SER A 31 -3.67 7.20 -11.03
N HIS A 32 -2.57 7.95 -11.17
CA HIS A 32 -1.21 7.41 -11.06
C HIS A 32 -0.89 6.87 -9.66
N ILE A 33 -1.52 7.42 -8.61
CA ILE A 33 -1.40 6.92 -7.24
C ILE A 33 -2.30 5.70 -7.05
N ARG A 34 -3.55 5.75 -7.52
CA ARG A 34 -4.48 4.63 -7.46
C ARG A 34 -3.89 3.37 -8.11
N ARG A 35 -3.20 3.51 -9.25
CA ARG A 35 -2.51 2.39 -9.90
C ARG A 35 -1.49 1.70 -8.98
N LYS A 36 -0.73 2.47 -8.19
CA LYS A 36 0.24 1.91 -7.23
C LYS A 36 -0.45 1.23 -6.04
N ILE A 37 -1.57 1.81 -5.57
CA ILE A 37 -2.37 1.22 -4.49
C ILE A 37 -3.00 -0.11 -4.95
N MET A 38 -3.46 -0.18 -6.20
CA MET A 38 -4.04 -1.36 -6.83
C MET A 38 -2.96 -2.33 -7.35
N SER A 39 -2.09 -2.77 -6.45
CA SER A 39 -1.06 -3.79 -6.73
C SER A 39 -1.46 -5.17 -6.21
N SER A 40 -1.01 -6.22 -6.91
CA SER A 40 -1.24 -7.62 -6.54
C SER A 40 0.08 -8.36 -6.32
N PRO A 41 0.14 -9.32 -5.37
CA PRO A 41 1.28 -10.22 -5.24
C PRO A 41 1.46 -11.14 -6.46
N LEU A 42 2.71 -11.36 -6.87
CA LEU A 42 3.05 -12.37 -7.87
C LEU A 42 3.07 -13.79 -7.28
N SER A 43 2.84 -14.81 -8.11
CA SER A 43 2.99 -16.22 -7.74
C SER A 43 4.44 -16.56 -7.38
N LYS A 44 4.67 -17.66 -6.65
CA LYS A 44 6.02 -18.04 -6.18
C LYS A 44 7.01 -18.21 -7.32
N GLU A 45 6.58 -18.82 -8.42
CA GLU A 45 7.40 -19.03 -9.62
C GLU A 45 7.79 -17.71 -10.28
N LEU A 46 6.84 -16.80 -10.47
CA LEU A 46 7.09 -15.48 -11.06
C LEU A 46 7.96 -14.60 -10.14
N ARG A 47 7.80 -14.72 -8.82
CA ARG A 47 8.68 -14.06 -7.84
C ARG A 47 10.12 -14.53 -7.96
N GLN A 48 10.35 -15.82 -8.17
CA GLN A 48 11.70 -16.37 -8.33
C GLN A 48 12.34 -15.92 -9.64
N LYS A 49 11.56 -15.90 -10.73
CA LYS A 49 12.03 -15.49 -12.05
C LYS A 49 12.39 -14.00 -12.13
N TYR A 50 11.53 -13.13 -11.60
CA TYR A 50 11.68 -11.67 -11.73
C TYR A 50 12.22 -11.00 -10.46
N ASN A 51 12.33 -11.72 -9.34
CA ASN A 51 12.81 -11.23 -8.06
C ASN A 51 12.02 -10.02 -7.50
N ILE A 52 10.75 -9.86 -7.91
CA ILE A 52 9.83 -8.79 -7.48
C ILE A 52 8.67 -9.40 -6.69
N ARG A 53 8.24 -8.75 -5.61
CA ARG A 53 7.16 -9.24 -4.74
C ARG A 53 5.75 -9.00 -5.30
N SER A 54 5.50 -7.82 -5.85
CA SER A 54 4.19 -7.37 -6.33
C SER A 54 4.31 -6.41 -7.51
N MET A 55 3.25 -6.31 -8.32
CA MET A 55 3.15 -5.41 -9.46
C MET A 55 1.76 -4.75 -9.50
N PRO A 56 1.63 -3.50 -9.97
CA PRO A 56 0.33 -2.92 -10.31
C PRO A 56 -0.42 -3.80 -11.32
N ILE A 57 -1.71 -4.03 -11.08
CA ILE A 57 -2.53 -4.85 -11.96
C ILE A 57 -2.71 -4.12 -13.31
N GLN A 58 -2.60 -4.87 -14.41
CA GLN A 58 -2.89 -4.39 -15.75
C GLN A 58 -4.01 -5.22 -16.39
N LYS A 59 -4.74 -4.61 -17.33
CA LYS A 59 -5.62 -5.34 -18.24
C LYS A 59 -4.77 -6.42 -18.94
N ASP A 60 -5.37 -7.59 -19.17
CA ASP A 60 -4.74 -8.75 -19.82
C ASP A 60 -3.78 -9.55 -18.92
N ASN A 61 -3.76 -9.31 -17.61
CA ASN A 61 -3.07 -10.19 -16.65
C ASN A 61 -4.01 -11.31 -16.19
N GLU A 62 -3.52 -12.54 -16.19
CA GLU A 62 -4.20 -13.68 -15.57
C GLU A 62 -4.01 -13.63 -14.05
N VAL A 63 -5.10 -13.79 -13.31
CA VAL A 63 -5.11 -13.70 -11.86
C VAL A 63 -5.92 -14.84 -11.26
N GLN A 64 -5.43 -15.38 -10.14
CA GLN A 64 -6.16 -16.33 -9.32
C GLN A 64 -6.71 -15.60 -8.08
N VAL A 65 -7.98 -15.84 -7.75
CA VAL A 65 -8.58 -15.39 -6.49
C VAL A 65 -8.14 -16.34 -5.38
N VAL A 66 -7.59 -15.79 -4.30
CA VAL A 66 -7.11 -16.51 -3.10
C VAL A 66 -8.09 -16.31 -1.97
#